data_AF-A0A920U6T6-F1
#
_entry.id   AF-A0A920U6T6-F1
#
_cell.length_a   1.000
_cell.length_b   1.000
_cell.length_c   1.000
_cell.angle_alpha   90.00
_cell.angle_beta   90.00
_cell.angle_gamma   90.00
#
_symmetry.space_group_name_H-M   'P 1'
#
loop_
_entity.id
_entity.type
_entity.pdbx_description
1 polymer ?
#
loop_
_entity_poly.entity_id
_entity_poly.type
_entity_poly.pdbx_seq_one_letter_code
_entity_poly.pdbx_strand_id
1 'polypeptide(L)'
;MSLSAEWRADGKIETVLVIDRTENTVQKAIVADPLVLSRLLTDMGNLRTWDIGQEIKGDKLSPDSWGRLVIARSETGEVIDMDPEKFWDGIYVWFRSRGLIIPMVANR
;
A
#
# COMPACT_ATOMS: atom_id res chain seq x y z
N MET A 1 6.93 -19.07 -2.40
CA MET A 1 6.57 -17.70 -2.80
C MET A 1 6.08 -16.97 -1.57
N SER A 2 6.85 -15.98 -1.11
CA SER A 2 6.45 -15.11 -0.01
C SER A 2 5.95 -13.81 -0.63
N LEU A 3 4.68 -13.49 -0.43
CA LEU A 3 4.10 -12.23 -0.92
C LEU A 3 4.23 -11.14 0.14
N SER A 4 4.30 -9.90 -0.32
CA SER A 4 4.10 -8.71 0.51
C SER A 4 3.17 -7.72 -0.18
N ALA A 5 2.56 -6.86 0.63
CA ALA A 5 1.86 -5.70 0.15
C ALA A 5 2.63 -4.44 0.51
N GLU A 6 2.79 -3.54 -0.46
CA GLU A 6 3.43 -2.25 -0.27
C GLU A 6 2.52 -1.12 -0.71
N TRP A 7 2.28 -0.15 0.16
CA TRP A 7 1.65 1.10 -0.26
C TRP A 7 2.73 2.07 -0.71
N ARG A 8 2.62 2.47 -1.98
CA ARG A 8 3.50 3.41 -2.66
C ARG A 8 2.73 4.67 -3.01
N ALA A 9 3.35 5.82 -2.76
CA ALA A 9 2.81 7.14 -3.05
C ALA A 9 3.74 7.87 -4.02
N ASP A 10 3.22 8.21 -5.21
CA ASP A 10 3.91 9.04 -6.20
C ASP A 10 3.47 10.53 -6.16
N GLY A 11 2.59 10.88 -5.21
CA GLY A 11 2.02 12.21 -5.03
C GLY A 11 0.81 12.54 -5.93
N LYS A 12 0.40 11.64 -6.82
CA LYS A 12 -0.78 11.78 -7.69
C LYS A 12 -1.73 10.60 -7.58
N ILE A 13 -1.20 9.40 -7.66
CA ILE A 13 -1.92 8.13 -7.61
C ILE A 13 -1.25 7.26 -6.56
N GLU A 14 -1.97 7.05 -5.47
CA GLU A 14 -1.55 6.12 -4.45
C GLU A 14 -1.93 4.70 -4.84
N THR A 15 -0.97 3.79 -4.69
CA THR A 15 -1.07 2.44 -5.21
C THR A 15 -0.62 1.45 -4.15
N VAL A 16 -1.37 0.36 -4.00
CA VAL A 16 -0.94 -0.81 -3.23
C VAL A 16 -0.42 -1.86 -4.20
N LEU A 17 0.83 -2.26 -4.02
CA LEU A 17 1.50 -3.27 -4.81
C LEU A 17 1.46 -4.61 -4.09
N VAL A 18 1.22 -5.68 -4.82
CA VAL A 18 1.51 -7.04 -4.35
C VAL A 18 2.83 -7.45 -4.99
N ILE A 19 3.80 -7.83 -4.15
CA ILE A 19 5.18 -8.10 -4.57
C ILE A 19 5.54 -9.53 -4.24
N ASP A 20 6.19 -10.23 -5.17
CA ASP A 20 6.90 -11.47 -4.85
C ASP A 20 8.25 -11.09 -4.25
N ARG A 21 8.43 -11.37 -2.96
CA ARG A 21 9.66 -11.05 -2.23
C ARG A 21 10.86 -11.88 -2.66
N THR A 22 10.64 -13.02 -3.30
CA THR A 22 11.71 -13.91 -3.78
C THR A 22 12.47 -13.26 -4.93
N GLU A 23 11.73 -12.64 -5.84
CA GLU A 23 12.27 -12.00 -7.05
C GLU A 23 12.30 -10.47 -6.93
N ASN A 24 11.70 -9.92 -5.86
CA ASN A 24 11.47 -8.49 -5.65
C ASN A 24 10.73 -7.81 -6.81
N THR A 25 9.73 -8.51 -7.36
CA THR A 25 8.98 -8.06 -8.53
C THR A 25 7.54 -7.74 -8.17
N VAL A 26 7.00 -6.66 -8.74
CA VAL A 26 5.58 -6.31 -8.66
C VAL A 26 4.76 -7.31 -9.46
N GLN A 27 3.89 -8.03 -8.77
CA GLN A 27 2.95 -8.98 -9.36
C GLN A 27 1.62 -8.30 -9.72
N LYS A 28 1.16 -7.37 -8.88
CA LYS A 28 -0.09 -6.62 -9.10
C LYS A 28 0.06 -5.19 -8.60
N ALA A 29 -0.59 -4.25 -9.27
CA ALA A 29 -0.78 -2.90 -8.77
C ALA A 29 -2.27 -2.58 -8.67
N ILE A 30 -2.69 -2.14 -7.49
CA ILE A 30 -4.09 -1.90 -7.12
C ILE A 30 -4.20 -0.46 -6.68
N VAL A 31 -5.19 0.27 -7.19
CA VAL A 31 -5.45 1.65 -6.75
C VAL A 31 -5.76 1.64 -5.26
N ALA A 32 -5.12 2.52 -4.49
CA ALA A 32 -5.35 2.65 -3.06
C ALA A 32 -6.69 3.34 -2.80
N ASP A 33 -7.78 2.60 -2.94
CA ASP A 33 -9.13 3.01 -2.55
C ASP A 33 -9.38 2.75 -1.04
N PRO A 34 -10.49 3.27 -0.46
CA PRO A 34 -10.75 3.11 0.96
C PRO A 34 -10.84 1.67 1.43
N LEU A 35 -11.36 0.77 0.59
CA LEU A 35 -11.52 -0.64 0.94
C LEU A 35 -10.16 -1.36 0.91
N VAL A 36 -9.35 -1.08 -0.12
CA VAL A 36 -8.01 -1.65 -0.29
C VAL A 36 -7.08 -1.18 0.84
N LEU A 37 -7.09 0.12 1.16
CA LEU A 37 -6.30 0.63 2.27
C LEU A 37 -6.81 0.12 3.62
N SER A 38 -8.12 0.05 3.83
CA SER A 38 -8.66 -0.53 5.07
C SER A 38 -8.18 -1.97 5.26
N ARG A 39 -8.24 -2.80 4.22
CA ARG A 39 -7.68 -4.16 4.25
C ARG A 39 -6.17 -4.15 4.50
N LEU A 40 -5.43 -3.29 3.81
CA LEU A 40 -3.98 -3.17 4.01
C LEU A 40 -3.62 -2.80 5.45
N LEU A 41 -4.40 -1.96 6.12
CA LEU A 41 -4.09 -1.43 7.45
C LEU A 41 -4.65 -2.29 8.59
N THR A 42 -5.72 -3.05 8.35
CA THR A 42 -6.40 -3.84 9.38
C THR A 42 -6.13 -5.32 9.17
N ASP A 43 -6.86 -5.94 8.25
CA ASP A 43 -6.80 -7.35 7.90
C ASP A 43 -6.46 -7.53 6.43
N MET A 44 -5.21 -7.92 6.17
CA MET A 44 -4.70 -8.14 4.82
C MET A 44 -5.40 -9.30 4.11
N GLY A 45 -5.97 -10.25 4.88
CA GLY A 45 -6.49 -11.48 4.34
C GLY A 45 -5.47 -12.20 3.47
N ASN A 46 -5.92 -12.89 2.43
CA ASN A 46 -5.05 -13.59 1.49
C ASN A 46 -4.68 -12.67 0.31
N LEU A 47 -3.41 -12.27 0.20
CA LEU A 47 -2.93 -11.41 -0.89
C LEU A 47 -3.18 -11.97 -2.29
N ARG A 48 -3.31 -13.30 -2.43
CA ARG A 48 -3.61 -13.93 -3.73
C ARG A 48 -5.01 -13.59 -4.23
N THR A 49 -5.95 -13.31 -3.33
CA THR A 49 -7.35 -12.98 -3.67
C THR A 49 -7.56 -11.51 -3.98
N TRP A 50 -6.52 -10.67 -3.84
CA TRP A 50 -6.54 -9.29 -4.25
C TRP A 50 -6.41 -9.22 -5.79
N ASP A 51 -7.49 -9.57 -6.49
CA ASP A 51 -7.51 -9.76 -7.95
C ASP A 51 -7.93 -8.52 -8.74
N ILE A 52 -8.02 -7.37 -8.06
CA ILE A 52 -8.52 -6.10 -8.61
C ILE A 52 -7.34 -5.26 -9.17
N GLY A 53 -6.28 -5.90 -9.65
CA GLY A 53 -5.03 -5.26 -10.05
C GLY A 53 -4.85 -5.16 -11.56
N GLN A 54 -4.15 -4.12 -12.02
CA GLN A 54 -3.72 -4.02 -13.42
C GLN A 54 -2.51 -4.94 -13.66
N GLU A 55 -2.46 -5.60 -14.82
CA GLU A 55 -1.30 -6.38 -15.25
C GLU A 55 -0.10 -5.43 -15.49
N ILE A 56 1.04 -5.73 -14.86
CA ILE A 56 2.23 -4.86 -14.86
C ILE A 56 3.28 -5.37 -15.85
N LYS A 57 3.81 -4.47 -16.68
CA LYS A 57 4.81 -4.78 -17.72
C LYS A 57 5.96 -3.77 -17.69
N GLY A 58 7.15 -4.21 -18.11
CA GLY A 58 8.32 -3.35 -18.29
C GLY A 58 8.84 -2.73 -16.98
N ASP A 59 9.22 -1.45 -17.04
CA ASP A 59 9.89 -0.72 -15.94
C ASP A 59 9.08 -0.64 -14.63
N LYS A 60 7.78 -0.97 -14.68
CA LYS A 60 6.88 -1.01 -13.52
C LYS A 60 6.96 -2.32 -12.72
N LEU A 61 7.75 -3.30 -13.16
CA LEU A 61 8.04 -4.52 -12.40
C LEU A 61 8.86 -4.25 -11.14
N SER A 62 9.63 -3.15 -11.09
CA SER A 62 10.33 -2.74 -9.89
C SER A 62 9.40 -1.94 -8.96
N PRO A 63 9.31 -2.29 -7.66
CA PRO A 63 8.53 -1.54 -6.68
C PRO A 63 8.92 -0.06 -6.58
N ASP A 64 10.20 0.26 -6.79
CA ASP A 64 10.71 1.63 -6.64
C ASP A 64 10.21 2.58 -7.74
N SER A 65 9.78 2.04 -8.88
CA SER A 65 9.15 2.79 -9.97
C SER A 65 7.75 3.33 -9.64
N TRP A 66 7.23 3.04 -8.45
CA TRP A 66 5.91 3.46 -7.97
C TRP A 66 5.95 4.57 -6.92
N GLY A 67 7.14 5.10 -6.62
CA GLY A 67 7.32 6.22 -5.71
C GLY A 67 7.67 5.82 -4.29
N ARG A 68 7.38 6.71 -3.34
CA ARG A 68 7.79 6.60 -1.94
C ARG A 68 7.07 5.44 -1.27
N LEU A 69 7.81 4.57 -0.59
CA LEU A 69 7.24 3.56 0.31
C LEU A 69 6.61 4.25 1.53
N VAL A 70 5.34 3.95 1.77
CA VAL A 70 4.59 4.42 2.95
C VAL A 70 4.60 3.33 4.03
N ILE A 71 4.25 2.10 3.65
CA ILE A 71 4.29 0.92 4.51
C ILE A 71 4.42 -0.34 3.66
N ALA A 72 5.17 -1.31 4.17
CA ALA A 72 5.27 -2.67 3.65
C ALA A 72 4.78 -3.65 4.72
N ARG A 73 3.91 -4.59 4.33
CA ARG A 73 3.43 -5.67 5.19
C ARG A 73 3.62 -7.03 4.53
N SER A 74 3.91 -8.05 5.33
CA SER A 74 4.02 -9.44 4.86
C SER A 74 2.65 -10.03 4.59
N GLU A 75 2.60 -11.16 3.88
CA GLU A 75 1.37 -11.94 3.70
C GLU A 75 0.71 -12.35 5.04
N THR A 76 1.49 -12.44 6.13
CA THR A 76 0.99 -12.73 7.49
C THR A 76 0.44 -11.50 8.22
N GLY A 77 0.57 -10.30 7.64
CA GLY A 77 0.14 -9.04 8.25
C GLY A 77 1.21 -8.34 9.08
N GLU A 78 2.40 -8.89 9.22
CA GLU A 78 3.47 -8.24 9.98
C GLU A 78 3.98 -7.02 9.20
N VAL A 79 4.24 -5.92 9.91
CA VAL A 79 4.88 -4.75 9.29
C VAL A 79 6.35 -5.10 9.03
N ILE A 80 6.74 -5.08 7.76
CA ILE A 80 8.11 -5.37 7.32
C ILE A 80 8.94 -4.10 7.37
N ASP A 81 8.37 -3.01 6.84
CA ASP A 81 9.03 -1.71 6.74
C ASP A 81 7.96 -0.63 6.84
N MET A 82 8.26 0.40 7.61
CA MET A 82 7.40 1.56 7.80
C MET A 82 8.24 2.68 8.40
N ASP A 83 8.27 3.81 7.72
CA ASP A 83 8.71 5.06 8.32
C ASP A 83 7.48 5.71 8.98
N PRO A 84 7.44 5.86 10.32
CA PRO A 84 6.26 6.36 11.02
C PRO A 84 5.82 7.76 10.58
N GLU A 85 6.76 8.65 10.27
CA GLU A 85 6.42 10.02 9.84
C GLU A 85 5.82 10.00 8.43
N LYS A 86 6.44 9.25 7.52
CA LYS A 86 5.92 9.08 6.16
C LYS A 86 4.59 8.33 6.12
N PHE A 87 4.37 7.43 7.07
CA PHE A 87 3.11 6.72 7.24
C PHE A 87 1.98 7.68 7.61
N TRP A 88 2.15 8.47 8.67
CA TRP A 88 1.12 9.43 9.09
C TRP A 88 0.89 10.53 8.05
N ASP A 89 1.95 10.99 7.39
CA ASP A 89 1.87 11.92 6.27
C ASP A 89 1.07 11.33 5.10
N GLY A 90 1.36 10.07 4.71
CA GLY A 90 0.61 9.36 3.66
C GLY A 90 -0.87 9.20 4.00
N ILE A 91 -1.19 8.78 5.23
CA ILE A 91 -2.57 8.67 5.71
C ILE A 91 -3.25 10.04 5.65
N TYR A 92 -2.60 11.08 6.17
CA TYR A 92 -3.16 12.42 6.18
C TYR A 92 -3.45 12.94 4.77
N VAL A 93 -2.50 12.83 3.85
CA VAL A 93 -2.63 13.28 2.46
C VAL A 93 -3.76 12.52 1.74
N TRP A 94 -3.79 11.20 1.88
CA TRP A 94 -4.79 10.39 1.20
C TRP A 94 -6.21 10.71 1.65
N PHE A 95 -6.47 10.79 2.96
CA PHE A 95 -7.80 11.10 3.48
C PHE A 95 -8.24 12.52 3.10
N ARG A 96 -7.32 13.51 3.16
CA ARG A 96 -7.59 14.89 2.71
C ARG A 96 -7.95 14.95 1.22
N SER A 97 -7.25 14.21 0.36
CA SER A 97 -7.52 14.20 -1.09
C SER A 97 -8.95 13.73 -1.43
N ARG A 98 -9.59 12.97 -0.52
CA ARG A 98 -10.94 12.44 -0.67
C ARG A 98 -12.00 13.21 0.13
N GLY A 99 -11.65 14.34 0.74
CA GLY A 99 -12.57 15.16 1.53
C GLY A 99 -13.01 14.53 2.86
N LEU A 100 -12.36 13.44 3.28
CA LEU A 100 -12.61 12.78 4.55
C LEU A 100 -11.75 13.45 5.63
N ILE A 101 -12.39 14.14 6.57
CA ILE A 101 -11.71 14.65 7.77
C ILE A 101 -11.48 13.45 8.67
N ILE A 102 -10.23 13.04 8.88
CA ILE A 102 -9.90 12.09 9.95
C ILE A 102 -10.29 12.77 11.27
N PRO A 103 -11.22 12.24 12.07
CA PRO A 103 -11.40 12.74 13.42
C PRO A 103 -10.13 12.36 14.19
N MET A 104 -9.24 13.33 14.40
CA MET A 104 -8.24 13.20 15.46
C MET A 104 -9.03 12.94 16.74
N VAL A 105 -8.87 11.75 17.32
CA VAL A 105 -9.31 11.48 18.68
C VAL A 105 -8.47 12.40 19.57
N ALA A 106 -9.00 13.59 19.84
CA ALA A 106 -8.50 14.45 20.89
C ALA A 106 -8.78 13.74 22.20
N ASN A 107 -7.76 13.03 22.70
CA ASN A 107 -7.80 12.47 24.05
C ASN A 107 -7.82 13.66 25.02
N ARG A 108 -8.98 13.92 25.63
CA ARG A 108 -9.15 14.84 26.76
C ARG A 108 -9.29 14.04 28.04
#